data_AF-A0A4S9BWR5-F1
#
_entry.id   AF-A0A4S9BWR5-F1
#
_cell.length_a   1.000
_cell.length_b   1.000
_cell.length_c   1.000
_cell.angle_alpha   90.00
_cell.angle_beta   90.00
_cell.angle_gamma   90.00
#
_symmetry.space_group_name_H-M   'P 1'
#
loop_
_entity.id
_entity.type
_entity.pdbx_description
1 polymer ?
#
loop_
_entity_poly.entity_id
_entity_poly.type
_entity_poly.pdbx_seq_one_letter_code
_entity_poly.pdbx_strand_id
1 'polypeptide(L)'
;MKHFHYLTSILGLAHSTYAAMLTLDCTTFPESCNNDCYGIFSAGLPSSLTWDMPTTAVEKQRRRGSGCTNTNSYSVCSSTKGVAPWNQDGPSCDEYPYASTSQGGMAGASLRCMSQSDNSKEGRFLQKNLYNVPIANGGCGNAPPCQFTVMFDMNTLGNSPLCMNTPAANDGHEFKLVTKGNYANAKRDGDSDDFYAPHLPVNGTFPMHLRREFVLSNGKHVMLGSTDLEVDIIDTIVATSSGSAHIVQELFGHQKSKPLRPQVGSAHRFMA
;
A
#
# COMPACT_ATOMS: atom_id res chain seq x y z
N MET A 1 -63.45 8.78 -14.72
CA MET A 1 -62.50 7.80 -14.16
C MET A 1 -61.17 8.51 -13.97
N LYS A 2 -60.73 8.71 -12.72
CA LYS A 2 -59.46 9.39 -12.41
C LYS A 2 -58.40 8.32 -12.17
N HIS A 3 -57.40 8.24 -13.04
CA HIS A 3 -56.27 7.32 -12.88
C HIS A 3 -55.35 7.82 -11.76
N PHE A 4 -55.24 7.01 -10.71
CA PHE A 4 -54.24 7.18 -9.65
C PHE A 4 -52.93 6.57 -10.14
N HIS A 5 -51.92 7.39 -10.41
CA HIS A 5 -50.56 6.94 -10.59
C HIS A 5 -49.93 6.71 -9.21
N TYR A 6 -49.62 5.46 -8.88
CA TYR A 6 -48.78 5.11 -7.74
C TYR A 6 -47.31 5.39 -8.11
N LEU A 7 -46.70 6.39 -7.46
CA LEU A 7 -45.25 6.50 -7.39
C LEU A 7 -44.75 5.49 -6.35
N THR A 8 -44.10 4.42 -6.81
CA THR A 8 -43.26 3.57 -5.97
C THR A 8 -41.94 4.29 -5.70
N SER A 9 -41.80 4.86 -4.51
CA SER A 9 -40.52 5.37 -4.01
C SER A 9 -39.57 4.19 -3.78
N ILE A 10 -38.57 4.03 -4.65
CA ILE A 10 -37.45 3.12 -4.42
C ILE A 10 -36.58 3.73 -3.33
N LEU A 11 -36.69 3.22 -2.10
CA LEU A 11 -35.71 3.48 -1.05
C LEU A 11 -34.37 2.86 -1.49
N GLY A 12 -33.48 3.68 -2.03
CA GLY A 12 -32.08 3.31 -2.16
C GLY A 12 -31.48 3.16 -0.76
N LEU A 13 -31.20 1.93 -0.34
CA LEU A 13 -30.35 1.67 0.82
C LEU A 13 -28.98 2.27 0.52
N ALA A 14 -28.70 3.43 1.10
CA ALA A 14 -27.36 3.99 1.16
C ALA A 14 -26.49 2.98 1.92
N HIS A 15 -25.73 2.17 1.18
CA HIS A 15 -24.68 1.38 1.77
C HIS A 15 -23.65 2.38 2.27
N SER A 16 -23.63 2.63 3.58
CA SER A 16 -22.45 3.22 4.22
C SER A 16 -21.30 2.27 3.95
N THR A 17 -20.44 2.63 3.00
CA THR A 17 -19.18 1.94 2.78
C THR A 17 -18.33 2.23 4.00
N TYR A 18 -18.35 1.32 4.98
CA TYR A 18 -17.37 1.31 6.06
C TYR A 18 -16.00 1.08 5.42
N ALA A 19 -15.08 2.03 5.59
CA ALA A 19 -13.70 1.84 5.18
C ALA A 19 -13.01 0.96 6.24
N ALA A 20 -12.65 -0.25 5.86
CA ALA A 20 -11.86 -1.15 6.69
C ALA A 20 -10.44 -0.61 6.89
N MET A 21 -9.77 -1.05 7.94
CA MET A 21 -8.36 -0.77 8.16
C MET A 21 -7.62 -2.06 8.45
N LEU A 22 -6.49 -2.27 7.78
CA LEU A 22 -5.65 -3.45 7.98
C LEU A 22 -4.28 -3.04 8.46
N THR A 23 -3.84 -3.57 9.59
CA THR A 23 -2.44 -3.48 10.01
C THR A 23 -1.62 -4.62 9.40
N LEU A 24 -0.66 -4.26 8.54
CA LEU A 24 0.35 -5.16 7.99
C LEU A 24 1.44 -5.46 9.03
N ASP A 25 1.76 -6.75 9.13
CA ASP A 25 2.83 -7.29 9.98
C ASP A 25 4.01 -7.68 9.11
N CYS A 26 5.00 -6.79 9.03
CA CYS A 26 6.12 -6.89 8.10
C CYS A 26 7.20 -7.90 8.54
N THR A 27 6.92 -8.74 9.55
CA THR A 27 7.88 -9.75 10.04
C THR A 27 8.15 -10.83 9.00
N THR A 28 7.13 -11.23 8.22
CA THR A 28 7.22 -12.43 7.38
C THR A 28 7.19 -12.17 5.87
N PHE A 29 6.85 -10.94 5.48
CA PHE A 29 6.85 -10.44 4.10
C PHE A 29 7.42 -9.00 4.01
N PRO A 30 8.66 -8.77 4.50
CA PRO A 30 9.23 -7.43 4.56
C PRO A 30 9.43 -6.78 3.17
N GLU A 31 9.64 -7.56 2.12
CA GLU A 31 9.84 -7.04 0.76
C GLU A 31 8.54 -6.47 0.17
N SER A 32 7.42 -7.16 0.36
CA SER A 32 6.08 -6.63 0.03
C SER A 32 5.78 -5.33 0.80
N CYS A 33 6.04 -5.31 2.12
CA CYS A 33 5.86 -4.10 2.92
C CYS A 33 6.72 -2.92 2.41
N ASN A 34 7.94 -3.18 1.92
CA ASN A 34 8.77 -2.15 1.30
C ASN A 34 8.10 -1.59 0.03
N ASN A 35 7.57 -2.45 -0.83
CA ASN A 35 6.88 -2.03 -2.06
C ASN A 35 5.62 -1.20 -1.74
N ASP A 36 4.83 -1.59 -0.75
CA ASP A 36 3.66 -0.83 -0.28
C ASP A 36 4.06 0.56 0.22
N CYS A 37 5.05 0.63 1.12
CA CYS A 37 5.54 1.89 1.66
C CYS A 37 6.14 2.79 0.58
N TYR A 38 6.86 2.21 -0.38
CA TYR A 38 7.36 2.95 -1.53
C TYR A 38 6.20 3.49 -2.37
N GLY A 39 5.23 2.63 -2.70
CA GLY A 39 4.04 2.99 -3.47
C GLY A 39 3.32 4.20 -2.87
N ILE A 40 3.02 4.13 -1.57
CA ILE A 40 2.26 5.16 -0.85
C ILE A 40 3.10 6.43 -0.64
N PHE A 41 4.27 6.30 -0.04
CA PHE A 41 5.01 7.46 0.46
C PHE A 41 6.04 8.03 -0.50
N SER A 42 6.53 7.26 -1.48
CA SER A 42 7.52 7.73 -2.45
C SER A 42 6.94 7.92 -3.84
N ALA A 43 6.02 7.05 -4.26
CA ALA A 43 5.39 7.10 -5.58
C ALA A 43 4.04 7.85 -5.60
N GLY A 44 3.47 8.18 -4.42
CA GLY A 44 2.20 8.91 -4.33
C GLY A 44 1.00 8.11 -4.85
N LEU A 45 1.07 6.77 -4.77
CA LEU A 45 0.00 5.88 -5.19
C LEU A 45 -1.16 5.90 -4.18
N PRO A 46 -2.39 5.53 -4.60
CA PRO A 46 -3.56 5.61 -3.74
C PRO A 46 -3.40 4.81 -2.44
N SER A 47 -3.68 5.44 -1.30
CA SER A 47 -3.67 4.81 0.03
C SER A 47 -4.98 4.11 0.39
N SER A 48 -6.09 4.53 -0.23
CA SER A 48 -7.41 3.91 -0.09
C SER A 48 -7.66 2.99 -1.27
N LEU A 49 -7.75 1.69 -0.99
CA LEU A 49 -7.95 0.64 -1.97
C LEU A 49 -9.34 0.03 -1.83
N THR A 50 -9.87 -0.53 -2.91
CA THR A 50 -11.18 -1.20 -2.88
C THR A 50 -11.03 -2.64 -3.33
N TRP A 51 -11.19 -3.58 -2.40
CA TRP A 51 -11.32 -4.99 -2.74
C TRP A 51 -12.68 -5.23 -3.36
N ASP A 52 -12.69 -5.63 -4.62
CA ASP A 52 -13.90 -5.87 -5.42
C ASP A 52 -14.09 -7.34 -5.79
N MET A 53 -13.36 -8.24 -5.12
CA MET A 53 -13.39 -9.70 -5.33
C MET A 53 -13.32 -10.06 -6.82
N PRO A 54 -12.25 -9.64 -7.52
CA PRO A 54 -12.16 -9.84 -8.95
C PRO A 54 -12.12 -11.33 -9.31
N THR A 55 -12.65 -11.66 -10.48
CA THR A 55 -12.44 -13.00 -11.06
C THR A 55 -10.95 -13.19 -11.41
N THR A 56 -10.51 -14.44 -11.55
CA THR A 56 -9.13 -14.75 -11.99
C THR A 56 -8.76 -14.07 -13.31
N ALA A 57 -9.73 -13.91 -14.23
CA ALA A 57 -9.50 -13.22 -15.50
C ALA A 57 -9.23 -11.72 -15.30
N VAL A 58 -10.00 -11.06 -14.42
CA VAL A 58 -9.82 -9.65 -14.07
C VAL A 58 -8.50 -9.45 -13.36
N GLU A 59 -8.15 -10.28 -12.36
CA GLU A 59 -6.85 -10.15 -11.69
C GLU A 59 -5.68 -10.35 -12.65
N LYS A 60 -5.77 -11.31 -13.58
CA LYS A 60 -4.73 -11.53 -14.60
C LYS A 60 -4.59 -10.32 -15.53
N GLN A 61 -5.70 -9.66 -15.87
CA GLN A 61 -5.68 -8.41 -16.62
C GLN A 61 -5.03 -7.28 -15.80
N ARG A 62 -5.31 -7.19 -14.50
CA ARG A 62 -4.69 -6.19 -13.62
C ARG A 62 -3.18 -6.40 -13.51
N ARG A 63 -2.71 -7.63 -13.28
CA ARG A 63 -1.27 -8.00 -13.31
C ARG A 63 -0.58 -7.67 -14.64
N ARG A 64 -1.33 -7.73 -15.74
CA ARG A 64 -0.83 -7.30 -17.07
C ARG A 64 -0.77 -5.79 -17.19
N GLY A 65 -1.78 -5.09 -16.68
CA GLY A 65 -1.89 -3.63 -16.72
C GLY A 65 -0.84 -2.92 -15.86
N SER A 66 -0.56 -3.47 -14.67
CA SER A 66 0.47 -2.97 -13.74
C SER A 66 1.87 -3.07 -14.35
N GLY A 67 2.09 -4.14 -15.12
CA GLY A 67 3.36 -4.47 -15.73
C GLY A 67 4.02 -5.73 -15.18
N CYS A 68 3.44 -6.45 -14.23
CA CYS A 68 4.02 -7.69 -13.70
C CYS A 68 4.15 -8.82 -14.73
N THR A 69 3.56 -8.67 -15.91
CA THR A 69 3.86 -9.51 -17.08
C THR A 69 4.40 -8.69 -18.25
N ASN A 70 5.41 -9.21 -18.94
CA ASN A 70 5.96 -8.59 -20.15
C ASN A 70 5.09 -8.80 -21.40
N THR A 71 5.55 -8.29 -22.55
CA THR A 71 4.83 -8.35 -23.84
C THR A 71 4.50 -9.77 -24.31
N ASN A 72 5.26 -10.76 -23.87
CA ASN A 72 5.09 -12.17 -24.19
C ASN A 72 4.27 -12.93 -23.12
N SER A 73 3.63 -12.21 -22.20
CA SER A 73 2.88 -12.77 -21.06
C SER A 73 3.71 -13.59 -20.07
N TYR A 74 5.04 -13.44 -20.05
CA TYR A 74 5.88 -14.01 -18.97
C TYR A 74 5.94 -13.05 -17.79
N SER A 75 6.13 -13.58 -16.59
CA SER A 75 6.45 -12.74 -15.42
C SER A 75 7.69 -11.90 -15.72
N VAL A 76 7.65 -10.61 -15.39
CA VAL A 76 8.84 -9.73 -15.47
C VAL A 76 9.96 -10.18 -14.53
N CYS A 77 9.61 -10.93 -13.49
CA CYS A 77 10.55 -11.48 -12.52
C CYS A 77 11.04 -12.89 -12.91
N SER A 78 10.70 -13.40 -14.10
CA SER A 78 11.20 -14.69 -14.55
C SER A 78 12.72 -14.67 -14.72
N SER A 79 13.43 -15.63 -14.10
CA SER A 79 14.89 -15.74 -14.24
C SER A 79 15.37 -15.99 -15.68
N THR A 80 14.50 -16.49 -16.56
CA THR A 80 14.86 -16.82 -17.96
C THR A 80 14.25 -15.87 -18.98
N LYS A 81 13.04 -15.35 -18.72
CA LYS A 81 12.27 -14.54 -19.67
C LYS A 81 11.80 -13.22 -19.08
N GLY A 82 12.32 -12.86 -17.91
CA GLY A 82 12.01 -11.63 -17.21
C GLY A 82 12.79 -10.45 -17.77
N VAL A 83 12.71 -9.34 -17.05
CA VAL A 83 13.32 -8.07 -17.43
C VAL A 83 14.46 -7.79 -16.47
N ALA A 84 15.68 -7.69 -17.02
CA ALA A 84 16.85 -7.28 -16.26
C ALA A 84 16.79 -5.77 -15.94
N PRO A 85 17.36 -5.32 -14.80
CA PRO A 85 18.07 -6.14 -13.82
C PRO A 85 17.15 -6.85 -12.80
N TRP A 86 15.90 -6.42 -12.66
CA TRP A 86 15.01 -6.82 -11.55
C TRP A 86 14.70 -8.31 -11.48
N ASN A 87 14.72 -9.02 -12.61
CA ASN A 87 14.47 -10.47 -12.62
C ASN A 87 15.52 -11.31 -11.85
N GLN A 88 16.58 -10.67 -11.33
CA GLN A 88 17.59 -11.28 -10.47
C GLN A 88 17.21 -11.25 -8.99
N ASP A 89 16.26 -10.39 -8.58
CA ASP A 89 15.87 -10.19 -7.17
C ASP A 89 14.97 -11.32 -6.64
N GLY A 90 14.24 -11.97 -7.54
CA GLY A 90 13.44 -13.13 -7.22
C GLY A 90 12.44 -13.48 -8.32
N PRO A 91 11.80 -14.65 -8.26
CA PRO A 91 10.95 -15.15 -9.34
C PRO A 91 9.54 -14.54 -9.36
N SER A 92 9.14 -13.82 -8.32
CA SER A 92 7.77 -13.37 -8.10
C SER A 92 7.66 -11.86 -8.22
N CYS A 93 6.67 -11.39 -8.98
CA CYS A 93 6.38 -9.96 -9.13
C CYS A 93 5.29 -9.56 -8.15
N ASP A 94 5.61 -8.61 -7.28
CA ASP A 94 4.66 -7.92 -6.43
C ASP A 94 4.26 -6.57 -7.06
N GLU A 95 3.05 -6.11 -6.77
CA GLU A 95 2.47 -4.91 -7.34
C GLU A 95 1.61 -4.13 -6.34
N TYR A 96 1.88 -2.84 -6.21
CA TYR A 96 1.03 -1.89 -5.52
C TYR A 96 0.49 -0.83 -6.49
N PRO A 97 -0.84 -0.58 -6.54
CA PRO A 97 -1.91 -1.28 -5.81
C PRO A 97 -2.12 -2.74 -6.24
N TYR A 98 -2.63 -3.56 -5.31
CA TYR A 98 -2.78 -5.00 -5.50
C TYR A 98 -3.75 -5.37 -6.64
N ALA A 99 -3.45 -6.45 -7.37
CA ALA A 99 -4.32 -7.05 -8.38
C ALA A 99 -5.76 -7.35 -7.90
N SER A 100 -5.90 -7.65 -6.60
CA SER A 100 -7.17 -7.97 -5.96
C SER A 100 -8.08 -6.75 -5.77
N THR A 101 -7.59 -5.53 -6.05
CA THR A 101 -8.30 -4.26 -5.82
C THR A 101 -8.68 -3.58 -7.13
N SER A 102 -9.69 -2.71 -7.10
CA SER A 102 -10.16 -1.99 -8.29
C SER A 102 -9.13 -1.01 -8.87
N GLN A 103 -8.20 -0.52 -8.05
CA GLN A 103 -7.05 0.29 -8.41
C GLN A 103 -5.91 -0.55 -9.03
N GLY A 104 -5.95 -1.88 -8.86
CA GLY A 104 -4.96 -2.78 -9.42
C GLY A 104 -4.86 -2.67 -10.94
N GLY A 105 -3.64 -2.83 -11.46
CA GLY A 105 -3.39 -2.74 -12.90
C GLY A 105 -3.35 -1.34 -13.48
N MET A 106 -3.38 -0.30 -12.63
CA MET A 106 -3.18 1.07 -13.07
C MET A 106 -1.80 1.30 -13.67
N ALA A 107 -1.72 2.25 -14.60
CA ALA A 107 -0.44 2.72 -15.11
C ALA A 107 0.37 3.38 -13.99
N GLY A 108 1.66 3.07 -13.92
CA GLY A 108 2.56 3.61 -12.90
C GLY A 108 2.44 2.94 -11.53
N ALA A 109 1.84 1.74 -11.44
CA ALA A 109 1.95 0.88 -10.27
C ALA A 109 3.44 0.68 -9.86
N SER A 110 3.68 0.50 -8.57
CA SER A 110 4.99 0.13 -8.04
C SER A 110 5.15 -1.38 -8.16
N LEU A 111 6.21 -1.83 -8.83
CA LEU A 111 6.53 -3.23 -9.02
C LEU A 111 7.82 -3.57 -8.29
N ARG A 112 7.89 -4.76 -7.70
CA ARG A 112 9.12 -5.31 -7.12
C ARG A 112 9.23 -6.79 -7.43
N CYS A 113 10.42 -7.23 -7.84
CA CYS A 113 10.73 -8.65 -7.93
C CYS A 113 11.26 -9.14 -6.58
N MET A 114 10.74 -10.25 -6.10
CA MET A 114 11.04 -10.78 -4.77
C MET A 114 10.87 -12.29 -4.70
N SER A 115 11.20 -12.87 -3.53
CA SER A 115 10.98 -14.30 -3.31
C SER A 115 9.49 -14.67 -3.40
N GLN A 116 9.19 -15.83 -3.99
CA GLN A 116 7.80 -16.32 -4.04
C GLN A 116 7.19 -16.53 -2.65
N SER A 117 8.03 -16.81 -1.65
CA SER A 117 7.59 -17.02 -0.27
C SER A 117 7.05 -15.73 0.35
N ASP A 118 7.74 -14.60 0.14
CA ASP A 118 7.37 -13.28 0.65
C ASP A 118 6.01 -12.84 0.09
N ASN A 119 5.92 -12.70 -1.24
CA ASN A 119 4.70 -12.32 -1.95
C ASN A 119 3.51 -13.24 -1.63
N SER A 120 3.74 -14.56 -1.56
CA SER A 120 2.66 -15.50 -1.20
C SER A 120 2.16 -15.33 0.24
N LYS A 121 3.01 -14.90 1.18
CA LYS A 121 2.60 -14.68 2.56
C LYS A 121 1.77 -13.41 2.68
N GLU A 122 2.11 -12.34 1.97
CA GLU A 122 1.28 -11.14 1.92
C GLU A 122 -0.11 -11.44 1.38
N GLY A 123 -0.22 -12.12 0.23
CA GLY A 123 -1.52 -12.47 -0.34
C GLY A 123 -2.39 -13.30 0.63
N ARG A 124 -1.78 -14.26 1.35
CA ARG A 124 -2.47 -15.01 2.42
C ARG A 124 -2.83 -14.13 3.62
N PHE A 125 -2.00 -13.14 3.94
CA PHE A 125 -2.23 -12.21 5.03
C PHE A 125 -3.47 -11.34 4.75
N LEU A 126 -3.57 -10.74 3.56
CA LEU A 126 -4.75 -9.99 3.12
C LEU A 126 -6.03 -10.85 3.21
N GLN A 127 -5.95 -12.08 2.71
CA GLN A 127 -7.09 -12.98 2.70
C GLN A 127 -7.54 -13.35 4.11
N LYS A 128 -6.61 -13.68 5.01
CA LYS A 128 -6.89 -14.11 6.38
C LYS A 128 -7.32 -12.95 7.28
N ASN A 129 -6.66 -11.80 7.18
CA ASN A 129 -6.77 -10.72 8.16
C ASN A 129 -7.61 -9.53 7.68
N LEU A 130 -8.06 -9.51 6.42
CA LEU A 130 -8.94 -8.46 5.91
C LEU A 130 -10.16 -9.03 5.18
N TYR A 131 -9.96 -9.81 4.11
CA TYR A 131 -11.07 -10.21 3.24
C TYR A 131 -12.08 -11.13 3.94
N ASN A 132 -11.57 -12.15 4.65
CA ASN A 132 -12.40 -13.11 5.38
C ASN A 132 -12.82 -12.63 6.79
N VAL A 133 -12.27 -11.52 7.28
CA VAL A 133 -12.59 -11.00 8.62
C VAL A 133 -13.96 -10.34 8.60
N PRO A 134 -14.90 -10.67 9.51
CA PRO A 134 -16.22 -10.03 9.55
C PRO A 134 -16.15 -8.50 9.63
N ILE A 135 -17.12 -7.81 9.03
CA ILE A 135 -17.21 -6.34 9.07
C ILE A 135 -17.26 -5.82 10.52
N ALA A 136 -17.97 -6.52 11.40
CA ALA A 136 -18.03 -6.19 12.83
C ALA A 136 -16.65 -6.22 13.53
N ASN A 137 -15.66 -6.87 12.91
CA ASN A 137 -14.28 -6.96 13.40
C ASN A 137 -13.31 -6.13 12.54
N GLY A 138 -13.81 -5.16 11.77
CA GLY A 138 -12.99 -4.25 10.95
C GLY A 138 -12.52 -4.82 9.61
N GLY A 139 -12.98 -6.01 9.21
CA GLY A 139 -12.66 -6.62 7.92
C GLY A 139 -13.71 -6.38 6.84
N CYS A 140 -13.59 -7.10 5.73
CA CYS A 140 -14.52 -6.99 4.59
C CYS A 140 -15.69 -7.98 4.63
N GLY A 141 -15.65 -8.98 5.51
CA GLY A 141 -16.71 -9.96 5.72
C GLY A 141 -17.12 -10.74 4.48
N ASN A 142 -16.21 -10.93 3.52
CA ASN A 142 -16.52 -11.48 2.20
C ASN A 142 -17.65 -10.75 1.45
N ALA A 143 -17.84 -9.46 1.72
CA ALA A 143 -18.88 -8.62 1.13
C ALA A 143 -18.26 -7.48 0.30
N PRO A 144 -17.88 -7.73 -0.97
CA PRO A 144 -17.39 -6.69 -1.86
C PRO A 144 -18.54 -5.78 -2.34
N PRO A 145 -18.26 -4.51 -2.70
CA PRO A 145 -16.97 -3.84 -2.61
C PRO A 145 -16.63 -3.46 -1.16
N CYS A 146 -15.37 -3.63 -0.79
CA CYS A 146 -14.83 -3.26 0.52
C CYS A 146 -13.68 -2.27 0.33
N GLN A 147 -13.90 -1.01 0.72
CA GLN A 147 -12.83 -0.03 0.77
C GLN A 147 -11.98 -0.29 2.01
N PHE A 148 -10.66 -0.19 1.89
CA PHE A 148 -9.75 -0.33 3.01
C PHE A 148 -8.51 0.56 2.87
N THR A 149 -7.91 0.90 4.01
CA THR A 149 -6.60 1.56 4.09
C THR A 149 -5.62 0.64 4.81
N VAL A 150 -4.39 0.56 4.32
CA VAL A 150 -3.31 -0.17 4.99
C VAL A 150 -2.69 0.69 6.09
N MET A 151 -2.37 0.05 7.20
CA MET A 151 -1.55 0.56 8.29
C MET A 151 -0.38 -0.39 8.48
N PHE A 152 0.68 0.04 9.13
CA PHE A 152 1.86 -0.77 9.34
C PHE A 152 2.14 -0.92 10.84
N ASP A 153 2.35 -2.15 11.33
CA ASP A 153 2.72 -2.40 12.73
C ASP A 153 4.13 -1.86 13.00
N MET A 154 4.22 -0.81 13.84
CA MET A 154 5.48 -0.11 14.14
C MET A 154 6.54 -1.02 14.74
N ASN A 155 6.15 -2.13 15.39
CA ASN A 155 7.10 -3.08 15.97
C ASN A 155 7.79 -3.95 14.92
N THR A 156 7.24 -4.03 13.72
CA THR A 156 7.71 -4.93 12.64
C THR A 156 8.32 -4.16 11.47
N LEU A 157 8.09 -2.84 11.42
CA LEU A 157 8.62 -1.95 10.38
C LEU A 157 10.16 -1.87 10.33
N GLY A 158 10.86 -2.28 11.38
CA GLY A 158 12.32 -2.42 11.34
C GLY A 158 12.81 -3.39 10.26
N ASN A 159 11.95 -4.30 9.80
CA ASN A 159 12.25 -5.23 8.71
C ASN A 159 12.01 -4.63 7.31
N SER A 160 11.37 -3.45 7.22
CA SER A 160 10.99 -2.79 5.97
C SER A 160 11.50 -1.34 5.93
N PRO A 161 12.79 -1.12 5.58
CA PRO A 161 13.43 0.18 5.66
C PRO A 161 12.75 1.29 4.84
N LEU A 162 12.04 0.99 3.74
CA LEU A 162 11.35 2.02 2.94
C LEU A 162 10.16 2.64 3.70
N CYS A 163 9.64 1.96 4.71
CA CYS A 163 8.65 2.50 5.62
C CYS A 163 9.22 3.50 6.62
N MET A 164 10.55 3.45 6.87
CA MET A 164 11.19 4.12 8.01
C MET A 164 12.35 5.06 7.65
N ASN A 165 12.84 5.04 6.41
CA ASN A 165 13.94 5.89 5.97
C ASN A 165 13.45 7.07 5.13
N THR A 166 14.02 8.27 5.33
CA THR A 166 13.91 9.39 4.38
C THR A 166 15.27 9.87 3.90
N PRO A 167 15.40 10.26 2.62
CA PRO A 167 14.39 10.04 1.58
C PRO A 167 14.31 8.53 1.34
N ALA A 168 13.12 7.93 1.32
CA ALA A 168 12.99 6.54 0.90
C ALA A 168 13.23 6.52 -0.63
N ALA A 169 14.47 6.76 -1.01
CA ALA A 169 14.99 6.43 -2.31
C ALA A 169 14.73 4.94 -2.47
N ASN A 170 14.10 4.60 -3.59
CA ASN A 170 14.04 3.25 -4.11
C ASN A 170 15.39 2.57 -3.85
N ASP A 171 15.36 1.43 -3.17
CA ASP A 171 16.55 0.71 -2.70
C ASP A 171 17.28 -0.03 -3.84
N GLY A 172 16.82 0.15 -5.07
CA GLY A 172 17.30 -0.48 -6.29
C GLY A 172 16.31 -1.49 -6.87
N HIS A 173 15.27 -1.85 -6.12
CA HIS A 173 14.39 -2.97 -6.46
C HIS A 173 13.00 -2.55 -6.93
N GLU A 174 12.57 -1.30 -6.71
CA GLU A 174 11.28 -0.83 -7.23
C GLU A 174 11.39 -0.37 -8.70
N PHE A 175 10.42 -0.76 -9.51
CA PHE A 175 10.36 -0.39 -10.92
C PHE A 175 8.92 -0.25 -11.38
N LYS A 176 8.74 0.22 -12.61
CA LYS A 176 7.41 0.36 -13.19
C LYS A 176 7.41 0.17 -14.70
N LEU A 177 6.24 -0.14 -15.22
CA LEU A 177 5.97 -0.10 -16.66
C LEU A 177 5.83 1.37 -17.12
N VAL A 178 6.63 1.77 -18.10
CA VAL A 178 6.56 3.12 -18.71
C VAL A 178 5.69 3.09 -19.95
N THR A 179 5.97 2.14 -20.84
CA THR A 179 5.17 1.83 -22.03
C THR A 179 5.23 0.32 -22.24
N LYS A 180 4.30 -0.26 -23.02
CA LYS A 180 4.22 -1.72 -23.25
C LYS A 180 5.60 -2.36 -23.52
N GLY A 181 6.09 -3.15 -22.57
CA GLY A 181 7.38 -3.85 -22.65
C GLY A 181 8.62 -3.06 -22.21
N ASN A 182 8.50 -1.76 -21.98
CA ASN A 182 9.57 -0.89 -21.52
C ASN A 182 9.36 -0.55 -20.04
N TYR A 183 10.37 -0.88 -19.25
CA TYR A 183 10.38 -0.69 -17.81
C TYR A 183 11.49 0.28 -17.43
N ALA A 184 11.31 0.97 -16.31
CA ALA A 184 12.31 1.85 -15.76
C ALA A 184 12.33 1.71 -14.24
N ASN A 185 13.50 1.99 -13.66
CA ASN A 185 13.61 2.15 -12.22
C ASN A 185 12.61 3.22 -11.76
N ALA A 186 11.92 2.96 -10.67
CA ALA A 186 10.99 3.91 -10.09
C ALA A 186 11.73 5.10 -9.40
N LYS A 187 13.05 4.98 -9.22
CA LYS A 187 13.96 5.83 -8.43
C LYS A 187 13.87 7.33 -8.76
N ARG A 188 14.07 8.14 -7.71
CA ARG A 188 14.22 9.61 -7.74
C ARG A 188 15.58 10.05 -7.19
N ASP A 189 16.66 9.41 -7.63
CA ASP A 189 18.01 9.86 -7.26
C ASP A 189 18.50 10.83 -8.31
N GLY A 190 18.87 12.03 -7.87
CA GLY A 190 19.24 13.15 -8.75
C GLY A 190 20.61 13.03 -9.41
N ASP A 191 21.24 11.84 -9.48
CA ASP A 191 22.67 11.73 -9.78
C ASP A 191 23.12 10.45 -10.52
N SER A 192 22.27 9.83 -11.35
CA SER A 192 22.77 8.78 -12.27
C SER A 192 22.22 8.95 -13.70
N ASP A 193 22.94 8.50 -14.72
CA ASP A 193 22.58 8.63 -16.14
C ASP A 193 21.54 7.57 -16.61
N ASP A 194 20.89 6.86 -15.69
CA ASP A 194 19.89 5.83 -16.02
C ASP A 194 18.57 6.46 -16.47
N PHE A 195 17.89 5.84 -17.44
CA PHE A 195 16.58 6.31 -17.91
C PHE A 195 15.53 6.22 -16.77
N TYR A 196 15.24 7.36 -16.14
CA TYR A 196 14.21 7.46 -15.11
C TYR A 196 12.84 7.70 -15.71
N ALA A 197 11.85 7.03 -15.13
CA ALA A 197 10.47 7.47 -15.24
C ALA A 197 9.99 7.86 -13.83
N PRO A 198 9.93 9.16 -13.48
CA PRO A 198 9.40 9.56 -12.18
C PRO A 198 7.93 9.13 -12.06
N HIS A 199 7.49 8.68 -10.89
CA HIS A 199 6.06 8.59 -10.62
C HIS A 199 5.46 9.99 -10.73
N LEU A 200 4.40 10.12 -11.52
CA LEU A 200 3.70 11.38 -11.72
C LEU A 200 2.44 11.36 -10.83
N PRO A 201 2.18 12.44 -10.05
CA PRO A 201 2.95 13.68 -9.97
C PRO A 201 4.26 13.52 -9.16
N VAL A 202 5.28 14.31 -9.50
CA VAL A 202 6.60 14.33 -8.82
C VAL A 202 6.51 15.07 -7.48
N ASN A 203 5.62 14.62 -6.58
CA ASN A 203 5.33 15.26 -5.29
C ASN A 203 6.26 14.78 -4.18
N GLY A 204 7.58 14.86 -4.38
CA GLY A 204 8.48 14.54 -3.27
C GLY A 204 8.44 13.07 -2.82
N THR A 205 9.22 12.75 -1.78
CA THR A 205 8.88 11.65 -0.88
C THR A 205 8.09 12.26 0.28
N PHE A 206 6.99 11.65 0.71
CA PHE A 206 6.19 12.11 1.83
C PHE A 206 7.03 12.09 3.13
N PRO A 207 7.22 13.25 3.79
CA PRO A 207 8.14 13.38 4.91
C PRO A 207 7.81 12.47 6.10
N MET A 208 8.83 11.83 6.69
CA MET A 208 8.67 10.93 7.83
C MET A 208 7.94 11.56 9.02
N HIS A 209 8.25 12.81 9.35
CA HIS A 209 7.64 13.48 10.49
C HIS A 209 6.14 13.80 10.30
N LEU A 210 5.68 13.83 9.04
CA LEU A 210 4.27 14.01 8.68
C LEU A 210 3.49 12.70 8.61
N ARG A 211 4.16 11.54 8.54
CA ARG A 211 3.49 10.23 8.64
C ARG A 211 2.84 10.09 10.01
N ARG A 212 1.57 9.69 10.02
CA ARG A 212 0.71 9.69 11.22
C ARG A 212 0.84 8.35 11.94
N GLU A 213 0.96 8.42 13.26
CA GLU A 213 1.12 7.25 14.14
C GLU A 213 -0.01 7.23 15.16
N PHE A 214 -0.55 6.05 15.41
CA PHE A 214 -1.68 5.83 16.29
C PHE A 214 -1.38 4.70 17.28
N VAL A 215 -2.05 4.76 18.43
CA VAL A 215 -2.10 3.66 19.39
C VAL A 215 -3.44 2.97 19.27
N LEU A 216 -3.40 1.64 19.25
CA LEU A 216 -4.57 0.78 19.26
C LEU A 216 -4.97 0.42 20.70
N SER A 217 -6.21 -0.01 20.91
CA SER A 217 -6.76 -0.39 22.24
C SER A 217 -6.03 -1.57 22.90
N ASN A 218 -5.28 -2.35 22.12
CA ASN A 218 -4.40 -3.42 22.60
C ASN A 218 -2.95 -2.95 22.89
N GLY A 219 -2.70 -1.63 22.84
CA GLY A 219 -1.40 -1.02 23.09
C GLY A 219 -0.43 -1.02 21.92
N LYS A 220 -0.79 -1.60 20.76
CA LYS A 220 0.08 -1.58 19.57
C LYS A 220 0.16 -0.18 18.97
N HIS A 221 1.35 0.18 18.51
CA HIS A 221 1.59 1.38 17.70
C HIS A 221 1.51 1.02 16.22
N VAL A 222 0.83 1.85 15.44
CA VAL A 222 0.67 1.66 14.00
C VAL A 222 0.90 2.96 13.24
N MET A 223 1.54 2.87 12.07
CA MET A 223 1.66 3.99 11.14
C MET A 223 0.55 3.90 10.09
N LEU A 224 -0.18 4.99 9.89
CA LEU A 224 -1.18 5.06 8.81
C LEU A 224 -0.47 5.10 7.46
N GLY A 225 -0.82 4.17 6.57
CA GLY A 225 -0.37 4.13 5.18
C GLY A 225 -1.13 5.13 4.32
N SER A 226 -1.08 6.42 4.65
CA SER A 226 -1.70 7.49 3.88
C SER A 226 -0.90 8.78 3.98
N THR A 227 -0.97 9.60 2.94
CA THR A 227 -0.45 10.97 2.92
C THR A 227 -1.51 11.99 3.32
N ASP A 228 -2.74 11.55 3.60
CA ASP A 228 -3.83 12.40 4.08
C ASP A 228 -3.63 12.76 5.55
N LEU A 229 -3.42 14.05 5.81
CA LEU A 229 -3.19 14.59 7.14
C LEU A 229 -4.48 14.90 7.90
N GLU A 230 -5.63 14.91 7.23
CA GLU A 230 -6.89 15.43 7.76
C GLU A 230 -7.90 14.33 8.07
N VAL A 231 -7.64 13.07 7.65
CA VAL A 231 -8.58 11.97 7.92
C VAL A 231 -8.70 11.70 9.43
N ASP A 232 -9.91 11.81 9.99
CA ASP A 232 -10.19 11.40 11.35
C ASP A 232 -10.59 9.92 11.38
N ILE A 233 -9.86 9.15 12.19
CA ILE A 233 -9.97 7.69 12.26
C ILE A 233 -9.99 7.19 13.70
N ILE A 234 -10.15 8.09 14.69
CA ILE A 234 -10.31 7.70 16.09
C ILE A 234 -11.56 6.82 16.24
N ASP A 235 -11.52 5.85 17.17
CA ASP A 235 -12.53 4.83 17.44
C ASP A 235 -12.81 3.83 16.29
N THR A 236 -12.10 3.95 15.16
CA THR A 236 -12.21 3.00 14.05
C THR A 236 -11.66 1.63 14.43
N ILE A 237 -12.38 0.57 14.06
CA ILE A 237 -11.91 -0.82 14.23
C ILE A 237 -10.91 -1.16 13.13
N VAL A 238 -9.74 -1.63 13.55
CA VAL A 238 -8.63 -2.04 12.70
C VAL A 238 -8.47 -3.55 12.81
N ALA A 239 -8.43 -4.23 11.67
CA ALA A 239 -8.05 -5.63 11.58
C ALA A 239 -6.53 -5.78 11.65
N THR A 240 -6.05 -6.77 12.40
CA THR A 240 -4.63 -7.00 12.71
C THR A 240 -4.29 -8.49 12.57
N SER A 241 -2.99 -8.82 12.58
CA SER A 241 -2.54 -10.23 12.60
C SER A 241 -3.03 -11.04 13.81
N SER A 242 -3.42 -10.35 14.89
CA SER A 242 -3.84 -10.94 16.17
C SER A 242 -5.35 -10.81 16.46
N GLY A 243 -6.17 -10.34 15.53
CA GLY A 243 -7.59 -10.05 15.73
C GLY A 243 -7.93 -8.61 15.38
N SER A 244 -8.85 -7.97 16.11
CA SER A 244 -9.23 -6.57 15.88
C SER A 244 -8.92 -5.70 17.10
N ALA A 245 -8.72 -4.40 16.87
CA ALA A 245 -8.54 -3.39 17.92
C ALA A 245 -9.06 -2.03 17.45
N HIS A 246 -9.38 -1.12 18.38
CA HIS A 246 -9.81 0.23 18.04
C HIS A 246 -8.62 1.18 18.02
N ILE A 247 -8.64 2.20 17.18
CA ILE A 247 -7.74 3.35 17.30
C ILE A 247 -8.17 4.18 18.50
N VAL A 248 -7.31 4.34 19.50
CA VAL A 248 -7.64 5.07 20.73
C VAL A 248 -6.99 6.44 20.81
N GLN A 249 -5.87 6.65 20.10
CA GLN A 249 -5.11 7.88 20.20
C GLN A 249 -4.24 8.08 18.95
N GLU A 250 -4.19 9.32 18.46
CA GLU A 250 -3.12 9.78 17.56
C GLU A 250 -1.93 10.34 18.37
N LEU A 251 -0.71 10.03 17.94
CA LEU A 251 0.52 10.48 18.56
C LEU A 251 1.11 11.69 17.82
N PHE A 252 1.47 12.72 18.58
CA PHE A 252 2.03 13.96 18.04
C PHE A 252 3.43 14.27 18.57
N GLY A 253 4.24 14.95 17.77
CA GLY A 253 5.56 15.45 18.17
C GLY A 253 6.45 14.36 18.78
N HIS A 254 6.82 14.52 20.05
CA HIS A 254 7.69 13.57 20.76
C HIS A 254 6.99 12.30 21.26
N GLN A 255 5.65 12.26 21.23
CA GLN A 255 4.90 11.04 21.56
C GLN A 255 5.10 9.97 20.49
N LYS A 256 5.33 10.38 19.23
CA LYS A 256 5.63 9.48 18.13
C LYS A 256 6.88 8.64 18.41
N SER A 257 6.97 7.48 17.78
CA SER A 257 8.16 6.67 17.65
C SER A 257 9.31 7.48 17.04
N LYS A 258 10.55 7.22 17.50
CA LYS A 258 11.74 8.01 17.18
C LYS A 258 11.88 8.38 15.68
N PRO A 259 11.67 7.47 14.71
CA PRO A 259 11.83 7.78 13.29
C PRO A 259 10.78 8.77 12.73
N LEU A 260 9.61 8.85 13.36
CA LEU A 260 8.49 9.71 12.95
C LEU A 260 8.45 11.05 13.70
N ARG A 261 9.38 11.29 14.63
CA ARG A 261 9.45 12.57 15.36
C ARG A 261 9.95 13.68 14.44
N PRO A 262 9.46 14.92 14.62
CA PRO A 262 10.11 16.09 14.03
C PRO A 262 11.59 16.11 14.43
N GLN A 263 12.48 16.19 13.44
CA GLN A 263 13.90 16.39 13.72
C GLN A 263 14.06 17.83 14.22
N VAL A 264 14.43 17.99 15.49
CA VAL A 264 14.88 19.30 15.99
C VAL A 264 16.17 19.58 15.22
N GLY A 265 16.18 20.64 14.41
CA GLY A 265 17.33 21.00 13.61
C GLY A 265 18.59 20.95 14.48
N SER A 266 19.58 20.16 14.05
CA SER A 266 20.94 20.38 14.52
C SER A 266 21.29 21.78 14.05
N ALA A 267 21.09 22.77 14.92
CA ALA A 267 21.60 24.10 14.72
C ALA A 267 23.06 23.93 14.32
N HIS A 268 23.40 24.37 13.11
CA HIS A 268 24.76 24.46 12.66
C HIS A 268 25.58 25.08 13.79
N ARG A 269 26.44 24.27 14.43
CA ARG A 269 27.62 24.79 15.09
C ARG A 269 28.45 25.38 13.98
N PHE A 270 28.23 26.66 13.69
CA PHE A 270 29.26 27.50 13.14
C PHE A 270 30.44 27.42 14.11
N MET A 271 31.44 26.62 13.75
CA MET A 271 32.75 26.74 14.36
C MET A 271 33.31 28.09 13.90
N ALA A 272 33.52 28.97 14.88
CA ALA A 272 34.36 30.14 14.75
C ALA A 272 35.84 29.72 14.68
#